data_AF-A0A225V858-F1
#
_entry.id   AF-A0A225V858-F1
#
_cell.length_a   1.000
_cell.length_b   1.000
_cell.length_c   1.000
_cell.angle_alpha   90.00
_cell.angle_beta   90.00
_cell.angle_gamma   90.00
#
_symmetry.space_group_name_H-M   'P 1'
#
loop_
_entity.id
_entity.type
_entity.pdbx_description
1 polymer ?
#
loop_
_entity_poly.entity_id
_entity_poly.type
_entity_poly.pdbx_seq_one_letter_code
_entity_poly.pdbx_strand_id
1 'polypeptide(L)'
;MQSSRRVSANAHDGRTTSLLSTRGSSKKKSHERKQGNVTGSRWHQETFAEIAELIHLGDKIKQEQRRKVQHRYRNKQINLKLTLENETRNLRNETQALQEQVLNKAIEIAVQPLKDVGSVAVRYFNIFQRCLRLQSRSNISAAQFDSLLNFVRATTAPDMLSSAGYGPEALIKSLSVLQKFDDVNMVLEEIDKVSANVVVATTKTSVTITEQTLMEVFPQLLSASANGILTYSLVEKLCGQQIILVGSTRFVWDPESDRVASIIFESDMLTPMIDLLGNLEDVSRVFEHALLTPISTG
;
A
#
# COMPACT_ATOMS: atom_id res chain seq x y z
N MET A 1 6.10 35.25 10.20
CA MET A 1 7.19 36.15 10.64
C MET A 1 8.47 35.70 9.96
N GLN A 2 9.05 36.57 9.15
CA GLN A 2 10.23 36.32 8.33
C GLN A 2 11.50 36.23 9.21
N SER A 3 12.39 35.30 8.89
CA SER A 3 13.78 35.33 9.33
C SER A 3 14.69 35.01 8.15
N SER A 4 15.57 35.96 7.89
CA SER A 4 16.54 36.03 6.80
C SER A 4 17.79 35.25 7.16
N ARG A 5 18.36 34.48 6.23
CA ARG A 5 19.80 34.17 6.20
C ARG A 5 20.26 33.85 4.78
N ARG A 6 21.09 34.77 4.26
CA ARG A 6 21.93 34.62 3.08
C ARG A 6 22.94 33.50 3.30
N VAL A 7 23.14 32.64 2.30
CA VAL A 7 24.43 31.97 2.06
C VAL A 7 24.70 32.00 0.56
N SER A 8 25.86 32.54 0.22
CA SER A 8 26.48 32.60 -1.10
C SER A 8 27.33 31.33 -1.29
N ALA A 9 27.23 30.67 -2.45
CA ALA A 9 28.23 29.67 -2.86
C ALA A 9 28.26 29.50 -4.39
N ASN A 10 29.33 30.07 -4.95
CA ASN A 10 30.08 29.75 -6.17
C ASN A 10 29.49 28.79 -7.22
N ALA A 11 29.33 29.33 -8.43
CA ALA A 11 29.35 28.59 -9.68
C ALA A 11 30.81 28.33 -10.11
N HIS A 12 31.16 27.05 -10.30
CA HIS A 12 32.36 26.65 -11.04
C HIS A 12 32.02 26.52 -12.51
N ASP A 13 32.51 27.47 -13.31
CA ASP A 13 32.59 27.42 -14.77
C ASP A 13 33.92 26.76 -15.14
N GLY A 14 33.86 25.76 -16.01
CA GLY A 14 35.00 24.98 -16.47
C GLY A 14 35.03 24.97 -17.99
N ARG A 15 35.70 25.96 -18.59
CA ARG A 15 35.99 26.00 -20.02
C ARG A 15 37.49 26.22 -20.24
N THR A 16 38.16 25.13 -20.58
CA THR A 16 39.56 25.04 -20.99
C THR A 16 39.65 25.28 -22.50
N THR A 17 40.43 26.27 -22.93
CA THR A 17 41.15 26.22 -24.21
C THR A 17 42.53 26.89 -24.07
N SER A 18 43.54 26.02 -24.16
CA SER A 18 44.98 26.22 -24.29
C SER A 18 45.34 26.93 -25.60
N LEU A 19 46.15 28.00 -25.62
CA LEU A 19 47.64 28.10 -25.59
C LEU A 19 48.26 28.36 -26.98
N LEU A 20 49.31 29.21 -26.92
CA LEU A 20 50.42 29.49 -27.85
C LEU A 20 50.09 30.47 -29.00
N SER A 21 50.56 31.73 -28.97
CA SER A 21 51.94 32.27 -28.94
C SER A 21 52.79 31.81 -30.12
N THR A 22 53.03 32.73 -31.06
CA THR A 22 54.37 32.89 -31.68
C THR A 22 54.60 34.31 -32.19
N ARG A 23 55.79 34.81 -31.81
CA ARG A 23 56.51 36.01 -32.22
C ARG A 23 56.59 36.20 -33.74
N GLY A 24 56.56 37.47 -34.15
CA GLY A 24 56.93 37.89 -35.50
C GLY A 24 58.44 37.83 -35.77
N SER A 25 58.78 37.76 -37.05
CA SER A 25 60.07 38.22 -37.57
C SER A 25 59.96 38.56 -39.07
N SER A 26 60.44 39.76 -39.38
CA SER A 26 61.13 40.20 -40.59
C SER A 26 60.41 40.25 -41.95
N LYS A 27 60.15 41.50 -42.35
CA LYS A 27 60.12 41.99 -43.73
C LYS A 27 61.44 41.65 -44.45
N LYS A 28 61.36 41.00 -45.61
CA LYS A 28 62.34 41.15 -46.70
C LYS A 28 61.60 41.25 -48.04
N LYS A 29 61.83 42.35 -48.75
CA LYS A 29 61.41 42.55 -50.14
C LYS A 29 62.22 41.62 -51.04
N SER A 30 61.57 41.02 -52.02
CA SER A 30 62.19 40.69 -53.31
C SER A 30 61.14 40.81 -54.41
N HIS A 31 61.54 41.53 -55.45
CA HIS A 31 60.82 41.69 -56.71
C HIS A 31 61.07 40.48 -57.62
N GLU A 32 60.29 40.43 -58.71
CA GLU A 32 60.31 39.48 -59.85
C GLU A 32 59.63 38.13 -59.60
N ARG A 33 58.79 37.57 -60.48
CA ARG A 33 58.52 37.80 -61.91
C ARG A 33 57.11 37.26 -62.22
N LYS A 34 56.39 37.89 -63.16
CA LYS A 34 55.14 37.38 -63.75
C LYS A 34 55.41 36.08 -64.50
N GLN A 35 54.53 35.08 -64.38
CA GLN A 35 53.99 34.32 -65.52
C GLN A 35 52.86 33.35 -65.11
N GLY A 36 51.74 33.42 -65.84
CA GLY A 36 50.85 32.30 -66.19
C GLY A 36 49.98 31.66 -65.10
N ASN A 37 48.70 32.05 -65.03
CA ASN A 37 47.53 31.14 -64.88
C ASN A 37 46.23 31.92 -64.61
N VAL A 38 45.74 32.68 -65.59
CA VAL A 38 44.46 33.41 -65.44
C VAL A 38 43.25 32.49 -65.68
N THR A 39 43.43 31.38 -66.39
CA THR A 39 42.36 30.41 -66.65
C THR A 39 42.16 29.44 -65.48
N GLY A 40 43.21 28.85 -64.92
CA GLY A 40 43.11 27.93 -63.76
C GLY A 40 42.47 28.56 -62.52
N SER A 41 42.80 29.81 -62.19
CA SER A 41 42.25 30.50 -61.02
C SER A 41 40.75 30.76 -61.08
N ARG A 42 40.19 30.98 -62.28
CA ARG A 42 38.75 31.23 -62.46
C ARG A 42 37.93 29.95 -62.34
N TRP A 43 38.38 28.85 -62.94
CA TRP A 43 37.77 27.52 -62.75
C TRP A 43 37.85 27.08 -61.28
N HIS A 44 38.95 27.39 -60.58
CA HIS A 44 39.07 27.12 -59.15
C HIS A 44 38.17 28.00 -58.27
N GLN A 45 37.87 29.24 -58.67
CA GLN A 45 36.94 30.12 -57.95
C GLN A 45 35.47 29.73 -58.17
N GLU A 46 35.08 29.40 -59.40
CA GLU A 46 33.74 28.92 -59.73
C GLU A 46 33.45 27.57 -59.04
N THR A 47 34.41 26.63 -59.05
CA THR A 47 34.26 25.36 -58.31
C THR A 47 34.27 25.53 -56.79
N PHE A 48 35.05 26.47 -56.23
CA PHE A 48 34.97 26.79 -54.80
C PHE A 48 33.62 27.40 -54.41
N ALA A 49 33.05 28.26 -55.26
CA ALA A 49 31.76 28.88 -55.02
C ALA A 49 30.62 27.84 -55.03
N GLU A 50 30.64 26.90 -55.99
CA GLU A 50 29.68 25.78 -56.04
C GLU A 50 29.81 24.86 -54.82
N ILE A 51 31.03 24.54 -54.39
CA ILE A 51 31.26 23.74 -53.18
C ILE A 51 30.73 24.47 -51.93
N ALA A 52 30.96 25.79 -51.83
CA ALA A 52 30.45 26.60 -50.74
C ALA A 52 28.91 26.66 -50.72
N GLU A 53 28.27 26.77 -51.88
CA GLU A 53 26.80 26.71 -51.99
C GLU A 53 26.25 25.34 -51.56
N LEU A 54 26.89 24.24 -51.96
CA LEU A 54 26.49 22.89 -51.56
C LEU A 54 26.62 22.68 -50.03
N ILE A 55 27.67 23.23 -49.41
CA ILE A 55 27.83 23.21 -47.94
C ILE A 55 26.72 24.02 -47.28
N HIS A 56 26.44 25.23 -47.77
CA HIS A 56 25.36 26.07 -47.25
C HIS A 56 23.99 25.40 -47.36
N LEU A 57 23.72 24.74 -48.50
CA LEU A 57 22.49 23.97 -48.72
C LEU A 57 22.40 22.79 -47.75
N GLY A 58 23.49 22.05 -47.57
CA GLY A 58 23.58 20.94 -46.62
C GLY A 58 23.35 21.37 -45.17
N ASP A 59 23.89 22.52 -44.76
CA ASP A 59 23.69 23.09 -43.43
C ASP A 59 22.25 23.58 -43.22
N LYS A 60 21.64 24.18 -44.25
CA LYS A 60 20.22 24.56 -44.25
C LYS A 60 19.31 23.34 -44.06
N ILE A 61 19.58 22.24 -44.76
CA ILE A 61 18.85 20.97 -44.61
C ILE A 61 19.04 20.39 -43.20
N LYS A 62 20.27 20.35 -42.68
CA LYS A 62 20.55 19.88 -41.31
C LYS A 62 19.83 20.75 -40.26
N GLN A 63 19.77 22.06 -40.45
CA GLN A 63 19.07 22.96 -39.54
C GLN A 63 17.56 22.72 -39.57
N GLU A 64 16.96 22.52 -40.74
CA GLU A 64 15.55 22.14 -40.85
C GLU A 64 15.25 20.77 -40.21
N GLN A 65 16.14 19.78 -40.41
CA GLN A 65 15.99 18.47 -39.78
C GLN A 65 16.06 18.57 -38.25
N ARG A 66 17.01 19.33 -37.69
CA ARG A 66 17.10 19.59 -36.24
C ARG A 66 15.83 20.27 -35.72
N ARG A 67 15.29 21.25 -36.44
CA ARG A 67 14.02 21.92 -36.08
C ARG A 67 12.85 20.92 -36.06
N LYS A 68 12.74 20.07 -37.09
CA LYS A 68 11.70 19.02 -37.16
C LYS A 68 11.82 18.02 -36.01
N VAL A 69 13.03 17.55 -35.70
CA VAL A 69 13.26 16.62 -34.58
C VAL A 69 12.95 17.29 -33.24
N GLN A 70 13.39 18.53 -33.03
CA GLN A 70 13.13 19.26 -31.79
C GLN A 70 11.64 19.56 -31.61
N HIS A 71 10.93 19.88 -32.69
CA HIS A 71 9.48 20.06 -32.68
C HIS A 71 8.76 18.76 -32.34
N ARG A 72 9.16 17.62 -32.94
CA ARG A 72 8.63 16.29 -32.60
C ARG A 72 8.88 15.91 -31.14
N TYR A 73 10.08 16.18 -30.62
CA TYR A 73 10.41 15.93 -29.22
C TYR A 73 9.53 16.75 -28.28
N ARG A 74 9.37 18.06 -28.54
CA ARG A 74 8.49 18.93 -27.76
C ARG A 74 7.04 18.46 -27.80
N ASN A 75 6.52 18.10 -28.98
CA ASN A 75 5.15 17.56 -29.09
C ASN A 75 5.00 16.24 -28.34
N LYS A 76 6.00 15.34 -28.40
CA LYS A 76 5.98 14.08 -27.64
C LYS A 76 5.95 14.33 -26.13
N GLN A 77 6.74 15.29 -25.63
CA GLN A 77 6.74 15.69 -24.22
C GLN A 77 5.40 16.30 -23.77
N ILE A 78 4.82 17.19 -24.59
CA ILE A 78 3.50 17.78 -24.31
C ILE A 78 2.42 16.71 -24.29
N ASN A 79 2.39 15.83 -25.30
CA ASN A 79 1.42 14.74 -25.37
C ASN A 79 1.53 13.79 -24.18
N LEU A 80 2.75 13.39 -23.80
CA LEU A 80 2.97 12.56 -22.62
C LEU A 80 2.44 13.23 -21.35
N LYS A 81 2.73 14.52 -21.16
CA LYS A 81 2.23 15.28 -20.01
C LYS A 81 0.69 15.32 -20.00
N LEU A 82 0.06 15.60 -21.14
CA LEU A 82 -1.39 15.63 -21.27
C LEU A 82 -2.02 14.25 -20.99
N THR A 83 -1.42 13.18 -21.51
CA THR A 83 -1.87 11.81 -21.25
C THR A 83 -1.79 11.49 -19.76
N LEU A 84 -0.65 11.75 -19.12
CA LEU A 84 -0.47 11.52 -17.67
C LEU A 84 -1.45 12.34 -16.82
N GLU A 85 -1.67 13.61 -17.16
CA GLU A 85 -2.66 14.44 -16.48
C GLU A 85 -4.08 13.88 -16.63
N ASN A 86 -4.42 13.39 -17.82
CA ASN A 86 -5.73 12.79 -18.08
C ASN A 86 -5.90 11.48 -17.32
N GLU A 87 -4.90 10.60 -17.33
CA GLU A 87 -4.90 9.35 -16.56
C GLU A 87 -5.00 9.63 -15.06
N THR A 88 -4.28 10.62 -14.55
CA THR A 88 -4.35 11.01 -13.13
C THR A 88 -5.74 11.54 -12.77
N ARG A 89 -6.37 12.34 -13.65
CA ARG A 89 -7.75 12.80 -13.44
C ARG A 89 -8.73 11.63 -13.47
N ASN A 90 -8.59 10.71 -14.42
CA ASN A 90 -9.45 9.53 -14.55
C ASN A 90 -9.36 8.65 -13.30
N LEU A 91 -8.14 8.34 -12.83
CA LEU A 91 -7.92 7.55 -11.62
C LEU A 91 -8.52 8.23 -10.39
N ARG A 92 -8.37 9.56 -10.27
CA ARG A 92 -9.00 10.31 -9.16
C ARG A 92 -10.53 10.21 -9.20
N ASN A 93 -11.13 10.37 -10.36
CA ASN A 93 -12.58 10.25 -10.53
C ASN A 93 -13.06 8.84 -10.19
N GLU A 94 -12.32 7.81 -10.61
CA GLU A 94 -12.64 6.41 -10.30
C GLU A 94 -12.54 6.13 -8.79
N THR A 95 -11.48 6.60 -8.13
CA THR A 95 -11.37 6.47 -6.67
C THR A 95 -12.49 7.17 -5.93
N GLN A 96 -12.91 8.36 -6.39
CA GLN A 96 -14.04 9.08 -5.80
C GLN A 96 -15.36 8.32 -6.00
N ALA A 97 -15.63 7.84 -7.22
CA ALA A 97 -16.85 7.08 -7.52
C ALA A 97 -16.93 5.79 -6.68
N LEU A 98 -15.82 5.07 -6.53
CA LEU A 98 -15.75 3.89 -5.68
C LEU A 98 -15.97 4.23 -4.20
N GLN A 99 -15.41 5.34 -3.71
CA GLN A 99 -15.64 5.82 -2.34
C GLN A 99 -17.10 6.17 -2.10
N GLU A 100 -17.74 6.87 -3.04
CA GLU A 100 -19.18 7.20 -2.98
C GLU A 100 -20.04 5.93 -2.99
N GLN A 101 -19.69 4.95 -3.82
CA GLN A 101 -20.41 3.66 -3.87
C GLN A 101 -20.31 2.91 -2.53
N VAL A 102 -19.12 2.85 -1.92
CA VAL A 102 -18.92 2.23 -0.61
C VAL A 102 -19.72 2.97 0.48
N LEU A 103 -19.71 4.30 0.45
CA LEU A 103 -20.47 5.12 1.41
C LEU A 103 -21.98 4.89 1.28
N ASN A 104 -22.51 4.91 0.06
CA ASN A 104 -23.94 4.70 -0.20
C ASN A 104 -24.40 3.33 0.27
N LYS A 105 -23.62 2.27 -0.01
CA LYS A 105 -23.91 0.91 0.47
C LYS A 105 -23.86 0.82 2.00
N ALA A 106 -22.92 1.51 2.65
CA ALA A 106 -22.86 1.55 4.11
C ALA A 106 -24.06 2.28 4.74
N ILE A 107 -24.54 3.37 4.12
CA ILE A 107 -25.74 4.08 4.54
C ILE A 107 -26.98 3.19 4.38
N GLU A 108 -27.10 2.52 3.24
CA GLU A 108 -28.20 1.58 2.98
C GLU A 108 -28.27 0.51 4.07
N ILE A 109 -27.15 -0.13 4.40
CA ILE A 109 -27.06 -1.12 5.49
C ILE A 109 -27.42 -0.52 6.85
N ALA A 110 -27.04 0.74 7.11
CA ALA A 110 -27.32 1.41 8.39
C ALA A 110 -28.80 1.78 8.58
N VAL A 111 -29.51 2.07 7.49
CA VAL A 111 -30.93 2.48 7.49
C VAL A 111 -31.88 1.28 7.44
N GLN A 112 -31.42 0.12 6.96
CA GLN A 112 -32.21 -1.11 6.93
C GLN A 112 -32.67 -1.50 8.36
N PRO A 113 -33.98 -1.71 8.57
CA PRO A 113 -34.49 -2.16 9.86
C PRO A 113 -33.92 -3.55 10.21
N LEU A 114 -33.59 -3.77 11.48
CA LEU A 114 -33.14 -5.06 12.01
C LEU A 114 -34.36 -5.99 12.11
N LYS A 115 -34.76 -6.61 11.00
CA LYS A 115 -36.00 -7.43 10.92
C LYS A 115 -35.76 -8.91 11.19
N ASP A 116 -34.51 -9.36 11.07
CA ASP A 116 -34.11 -10.74 11.28
C ASP A 116 -32.64 -10.86 11.67
N VAL A 117 -32.25 -12.06 12.11
CA VAL A 117 -30.87 -12.37 12.52
C VAL A 117 -29.84 -12.14 11.43
N GLY A 118 -30.21 -12.27 10.14
CA GLY A 118 -29.31 -12.01 9.02
C GLY A 118 -28.94 -10.54 8.91
N SER A 119 -29.93 -9.65 9.02
CA SER A 119 -29.69 -8.19 9.04
C SER A 119 -28.83 -7.75 10.22
N VAL A 120 -29.01 -8.39 11.39
CA VAL A 120 -28.18 -8.17 12.58
C VAL A 120 -26.75 -8.63 12.33
N ALA A 121 -26.55 -9.81 11.77
CA ALA A 121 -25.22 -10.35 11.44
C ALA A 121 -24.47 -9.45 10.44
N VAL A 122 -25.12 -9.01 9.36
CA VAL A 122 -24.50 -8.09 8.36
C VAL A 122 -24.05 -6.79 9.02
N ARG A 123 -24.91 -6.19 9.86
CA ARG A 123 -24.58 -4.94 10.57
C ARG A 123 -23.48 -5.14 11.59
N TYR A 124 -23.51 -6.25 12.33
CA TYR A 124 -22.45 -6.66 13.25
C TYR A 124 -21.09 -6.66 12.55
N PHE A 125 -20.95 -7.37 11.43
CA PHE A 125 -19.68 -7.43 10.71
C PHE A 125 -19.25 -6.11 10.09
N ASN A 126 -20.19 -5.29 9.62
CA ASN A 126 -19.86 -3.95 9.12
C ASN A 126 -19.23 -3.09 10.22
N ILE A 127 -19.83 -3.09 11.41
CA ILE A 127 -19.31 -2.35 12.56
C ILE A 127 -17.97 -2.95 13.01
N PHE A 128 -17.89 -4.28 13.13
CA PHE A 128 -16.69 -4.97 13.57
C PHE A 128 -15.49 -4.71 12.65
N GLN A 129 -15.67 -4.84 11.34
CA GLN A 129 -14.62 -4.53 10.37
C GLN A 129 -14.19 -3.05 10.41
N ARG A 130 -15.12 -2.13 10.72
CA ARG A 130 -14.76 -0.71 10.92
C ARG A 130 -13.93 -0.52 12.19
N CYS A 131 -14.27 -1.19 13.29
CA CYS A 131 -13.47 -1.17 14.52
C CYS A 131 -12.03 -1.61 14.25
N LEU A 132 -11.84 -2.72 13.52
CA LEU A 132 -10.52 -3.24 13.16
C LEU A 132 -9.73 -2.28 12.24
N ARG A 133 -10.37 -1.66 11.23
CA ARG A 133 -9.69 -0.69 10.34
C ARG A 133 -9.24 0.59 11.05
N LEU A 134 -9.88 0.97 12.16
CA LEU A 134 -9.47 2.13 12.96
C LEU A 134 -8.20 1.87 13.76
N GLN A 135 -7.91 0.60 14.07
CA GLN A 135 -6.68 0.16 14.73
C GLN A 135 -5.44 0.57 13.95
N SER A 136 -5.40 0.33 12.62
CA SER A 136 -4.25 0.68 11.77
C SER A 136 -4.03 2.20 11.58
N ARG A 137 -4.94 3.05 12.07
CA ARG A 137 -4.90 4.51 11.79
C ARG A 137 -4.71 5.38 13.03
N SER A 138 -4.89 4.87 14.25
CA SER A 138 -4.82 5.71 15.46
C SER A 138 -4.39 4.96 16.72
N ASN A 139 -3.50 5.58 17.52
CA ASN A 139 -3.02 5.08 18.82
C ASN A 139 -4.08 5.14 19.95
N ILE A 140 -5.38 5.23 19.63
CA ILE A 140 -6.45 5.38 20.61
C ILE A 140 -7.06 4.00 20.82
N SER A 141 -6.58 3.24 21.82
CA SER A 141 -7.01 1.85 22.04
C SER A 141 -8.34 1.71 22.81
N ALA A 142 -8.70 2.68 23.65
CA ALA A 142 -9.76 2.49 24.64
C ALA A 142 -11.20 2.52 24.11
N ALA A 143 -11.47 3.12 22.95
CA ALA A 143 -12.83 3.34 22.44
C ALA A 143 -13.15 2.57 21.14
N GLN A 144 -12.25 1.70 20.68
CA GLN A 144 -12.36 1.11 19.33
C GLN A 144 -13.59 0.21 19.18
N PHE A 145 -13.94 -0.54 20.23
CA PHE A 145 -15.08 -1.45 20.23
C PHE A 145 -16.36 -0.87 20.85
N ASP A 146 -16.37 0.38 21.31
CA ASP A 146 -17.56 0.96 21.96
C ASP A 146 -18.78 0.96 21.02
N SER A 147 -18.55 1.24 19.74
CA SER A 147 -19.61 1.19 18.73
C SER A 147 -20.18 -0.22 18.53
N LEU A 148 -19.31 -1.25 18.57
CA LEU A 148 -19.71 -2.65 18.49
C LEU A 148 -20.44 -3.07 19.77
N LEU A 149 -19.91 -2.71 20.94
CA LEU A 149 -20.52 -2.99 22.24
C LEU A 149 -21.93 -2.41 22.35
N ASN A 150 -22.11 -1.14 21.96
CA ASN A 150 -23.41 -0.48 21.97
C ASN A 150 -24.39 -1.15 21.00
N PHE A 151 -23.92 -1.58 19.83
CA PHE A 151 -24.74 -2.31 18.87
C PHE A 151 -25.16 -3.68 19.42
N VAL A 152 -24.22 -4.44 20.00
CA VAL A 152 -24.50 -5.75 20.61
C VAL A 152 -25.50 -5.59 21.75
N ARG A 153 -25.26 -4.67 22.70
CA ARG A 153 -26.22 -4.38 23.79
C ARG A 153 -27.63 -4.02 23.30
N ALA A 154 -27.74 -3.31 22.18
CA ALA A 154 -29.03 -2.94 21.63
C ALA A 154 -29.77 -4.12 20.98
N THR A 155 -29.04 -5.10 20.43
CA THR A 155 -29.57 -6.15 19.55
C THR A 155 -29.56 -7.56 20.16
N THR A 156 -28.84 -7.78 21.26
CA THR A 156 -28.79 -9.05 21.98
C THR A 156 -29.60 -9.01 23.27
N ALA A 157 -29.87 -10.19 23.84
CA ALA A 157 -30.28 -10.31 25.23
C ALA A 157 -29.12 -9.92 26.18
N PRO A 158 -29.39 -9.44 27.41
CA PRO A 158 -28.34 -9.08 28.37
C PRO A 158 -27.45 -10.26 28.79
N ASP A 159 -28.02 -11.46 28.82
CA ASP A 159 -27.41 -12.73 29.20
C ASP A 159 -27.06 -13.61 27.98
N MET A 160 -26.93 -13.00 26.80
CA MET A 160 -26.63 -13.70 25.56
C MET A 160 -25.32 -14.49 25.65
N LEU A 161 -25.35 -15.74 25.17
CA LEU A 161 -24.19 -16.64 25.18
C LEU A 161 -23.20 -16.26 24.08
N SER A 162 -22.00 -15.86 24.50
CA SER A 162 -20.83 -15.69 23.63
C SER A 162 -19.89 -16.88 23.75
N SER A 163 -18.93 -16.98 22.82
CA SER A 163 -17.86 -17.99 22.94
C SER A 163 -17.11 -17.88 24.28
N ALA A 164 -17.00 -16.65 24.82
CA ALA A 164 -16.14 -16.31 25.95
C ALA A 164 -16.85 -16.28 27.30
N GLY A 165 -18.15 -16.63 27.31
CA GLY A 165 -19.03 -16.51 28.46
C GLY A 165 -20.31 -15.75 28.14
N TYR A 166 -20.92 -15.14 29.16
CA TYR A 166 -22.25 -14.51 29.04
C TYR A 166 -22.18 -12.99 28.95
N GLY A 167 -23.01 -12.43 28.07
CA GLY A 167 -23.25 -11.01 27.91
C GLY A 167 -22.39 -10.33 26.83
N PRO A 168 -22.79 -9.12 26.39
CA PRO A 168 -22.08 -8.34 25.37
C PRO A 168 -20.61 -8.06 25.70
N GLU A 169 -20.29 -7.83 26.98
CA GLU A 169 -18.94 -7.50 27.43
C GLU A 169 -17.97 -8.67 27.27
N ALA A 170 -18.44 -9.90 27.51
CA ALA A 170 -17.63 -11.11 27.32
C ALA A 170 -17.24 -11.27 25.84
N LEU A 171 -18.19 -11.05 24.92
CA LEU A 171 -17.94 -11.06 23.49
C LEU A 171 -16.89 -10.01 23.08
N ILE A 172 -17.04 -8.76 23.50
CA ILE A 172 -16.08 -7.71 23.11
C ILE A 172 -14.68 -8.00 23.66
N LYS A 173 -14.59 -8.55 24.87
CA LYS A 173 -13.32 -8.95 25.47
C LYS A 173 -12.61 -10.02 24.63
N SER A 174 -13.31 -11.04 24.14
CA SER A 174 -12.67 -12.06 23.30
C SER A 174 -12.20 -11.50 21.96
N LEU A 175 -13.00 -10.65 21.32
CA LEU A 175 -12.62 -10.03 20.04
C LEU A 175 -11.43 -9.07 20.15
N SER A 176 -11.21 -8.48 21.34
CA SER A 176 -10.07 -7.57 21.58
C SER A 176 -8.70 -8.23 21.39
N VAL A 177 -8.63 -9.56 21.42
CA VAL A 177 -7.38 -10.28 21.16
C VAL A 177 -6.83 -10.02 19.75
N LEU A 178 -7.70 -9.76 18.77
CA LEU A 178 -7.28 -9.38 17.42
C LEU A 178 -6.51 -8.06 17.42
N GLN A 179 -6.74 -7.17 18.39
CA GLN A 179 -6.00 -5.91 18.49
C GLN A 179 -4.53 -6.08 18.86
N LYS A 180 -4.13 -7.28 19.30
CA LYS A 180 -2.74 -7.61 19.62
C LYS A 180 -1.92 -7.98 18.40
N PHE A 181 -2.57 -8.16 17.26
CA PHE A 181 -1.95 -8.38 15.96
C PHE A 181 -1.87 -7.08 15.19
N ASP A 182 -0.92 -6.97 14.27
CA ASP A 182 -0.80 -5.82 13.38
C ASP A 182 -1.43 -6.13 12.00
N ASP A 183 -1.70 -5.09 11.22
CA ASP A 183 -2.28 -5.17 9.85
C ASP A 183 -3.51 -6.09 9.77
N VAL A 184 -4.43 -5.95 10.73
CA VAL A 184 -5.62 -6.80 10.82
C VAL A 184 -6.63 -6.41 9.75
N ASN A 185 -6.89 -7.32 8.81
CA ASN A 185 -7.90 -7.14 7.77
C ASN A 185 -8.88 -8.31 7.76
N MET A 186 -10.12 -8.04 8.18
CA MET A 186 -11.21 -9.00 8.15
C MET A 186 -12.12 -8.80 6.94
N VAL A 187 -12.42 -9.90 6.26
CA VAL A 187 -13.37 -9.99 5.16
C VAL A 187 -14.47 -10.96 5.53
N LEU A 188 -15.72 -10.54 5.35
CA LEU A 188 -16.89 -11.40 5.42
C LEU A 188 -17.06 -12.06 4.04
N GLU A 189 -16.90 -13.38 3.97
CA GLU A 189 -16.98 -14.12 2.71
C GLU A 189 -18.41 -14.54 2.41
N GLU A 190 -19.09 -15.11 3.41
CA GLU A 190 -20.40 -15.73 3.24
C GLU A 190 -21.26 -15.54 4.48
N ILE A 191 -22.57 -15.45 4.27
CA ILE A 191 -23.58 -15.49 5.32
C ILE A 191 -24.63 -16.52 4.90
N ASP A 192 -24.66 -17.63 5.63
CA ASP A 192 -25.57 -18.73 5.43
C ASP A 192 -26.73 -18.67 6.41
N LYS A 193 -27.94 -18.66 5.85
CA LYS A 193 -29.17 -18.82 6.64
C LYS A 193 -29.44 -20.30 6.86
N VAL A 194 -28.92 -20.84 7.95
CA VAL A 194 -29.11 -22.25 8.35
C VAL A 194 -30.56 -22.53 8.70
N SER A 195 -31.25 -21.59 9.35
CA SER A 195 -32.69 -21.68 9.63
C SER A 195 -33.30 -20.28 9.76
N ALA A 196 -34.60 -20.20 10.07
CA ALA A 196 -35.27 -18.91 10.32
C ALA A 196 -34.58 -18.09 11.43
N ASN A 197 -34.03 -18.77 12.44
CA ASN A 197 -33.47 -18.16 13.65
C ASN A 197 -31.95 -18.33 13.77
N VAL A 198 -31.31 -18.97 12.80
CA VAL A 198 -29.87 -19.25 12.86
C VAL A 198 -29.20 -18.81 11.58
N VAL A 199 -28.15 -18.03 11.74
CA VAL A 199 -27.25 -17.61 10.65
C VAL A 199 -25.82 -17.96 11.04
N VAL A 200 -25.06 -18.45 10.09
CA VAL A 200 -23.62 -18.69 10.22
C VAL A 200 -22.92 -17.81 9.21
N ALA A 201 -21.87 -17.14 9.64
CA ALA A 201 -21.08 -16.26 8.79
C ALA A 201 -19.64 -16.76 8.74
N THR A 202 -19.10 -16.86 7.53
CA THR A 202 -17.71 -17.26 7.30
C THR A 202 -16.88 -16.01 7.03
N THR A 203 -15.76 -15.90 7.74
CA THR A 203 -14.82 -14.78 7.59
C THR A 203 -13.42 -15.27 7.29
N LYS A 204 -12.66 -14.48 6.55
CA LYS A 204 -11.20 -14.57 6.49
C LYS A 204 -10.58 -13.35 7.12
N THR A 205 -9.66 -13.55 8.06
CA THR A 205 -8.95 -12.48 8.73
C THR A 205 -7.46 -12.63 8.48
N SER A 206 -6.86 -11.66 7.78
CA SER A 206 -5.41 -11.54 7.65
C SER A 206 -4.87 -10.80 8.87
N VAL A 207 -3.79 -11.31 9.46
CA VAL A 207 -3.10 -10.69 10.59
C VAL A 207 -1.59 -10.84 10.45
N THR A 208 -0.84 -9.86 10.94
CA THR A 208 0.63 -9.89 10.98
C THR A 208 1.09 -10.13 12.42
N ILE A 209 1.95 -11.13 12.60
CA ILE A 209 2.58 -11.44 13.88
C ILE A 209 3.80 -10.53 14.03
N THR A 210 3.78 -9.64 15.02
CA THR A 210 4.91 -8.76 15.33
C THR A 210 5.59 -9.18 16.62
N GLU A 211 6.73 -8.55 16.94
CA GLU A 211 7.38 -8.73 18.25
C GLU A 211 6.41 -8.38 19.41
N GLN A 212 5.58 -7.34 19.24
CA GLN A 212 4.54 -6.98 20.21
C GLN A 212 3.51 -8.10 20.36
N THR A 213 3.06 -8.68 19.24
CA THR A 213 2.14 -9.81 19.25
C THR A 213 2.73 -11.01 19.99
N LEU A 214 4.01 -11.32 19.77
CA LEU A 214 4.71 -12.40 20.47
C LEU A 214 4.75 -12.13 21.98
N MET A 215 5.06 -10.90 22.40
CA MET A 215 5.04 -10.51 23.82
C MET A 215 3.65 -10.64 24.46
N GLU A 216 2.60 -10.23 23.75
CA GLU A 216 1.27 -10.14 24.34
C GLU A 216 0.42 -11.41 24.19
N VAL A 217 0.64 -12.21 23.15
CA VAL A 217 -0.19 -13.39 22.81
C VAL A 217 0.56 -14.68 23.09
N PHE A 218 1.88 -14.71 22.84
CA PHE A 218 2.72 -15.90 22.96
C PHE A 218 3.91 -15.69 23.92
N PRO A 219 3.68 -15.18 25.16
CA PRO A 219 4.75 -14.71 26.04
C PRO A 219 5.78 -15.78 26.40
N GLN A 220 5.40 -17.07 26.36
CA GLN A 220 6.32 -18.17 26.69
C GLN A 220 7.47 -18.31 25.69
N LEU A 221 7.29 -17.90 24.44
CA LEU A 221 8.37 -17.91 23.44
C LEU A 221 9.53 -16.96 23.80
N LEU A 222 9.25 -15.97 24.65
CA LEU A 222 10.22 -14.98 25.11
C LEU A 222 10.71 -15.26 26.54
N SER A 223 10.09 -16.22 27.24
CA SER A 223 10.51 -16.64 28.58
C SER A 223 11.76 -17.50 28.45
N ALA A 224 12.87 -17.04 29.04
CA ALA A 224 14.16 -17.72 29.05
C ALA A 224 14.15 -18.95 29.98
N SER A 225 13.39 -19.99 29.63
CA SER A 225 13.59 -21.33 30.20
C SER A 225 14.55 -22.13 29.31
N ALA A 226 15.03 -23.28 29.78
CA ALA A 226 16.21 -24.05 29.32
C ALA A 226 16.32 -24.40 27.80
N ASN A 227 15.34 -24.01 26.97
CA ASN A 227 15.23 -24.26 25.54
C ASN A 227 15.50 -23.01 24.65
N GLY A 228 16.27 -22.03 25.13
CA GLY A 228 16.46 -20.71 24.52
C GLY A 228 16.82 -20.66 23.03
N ILE A 229 17.50 -21.69 22.50
CA ILE A 229 17.85 -21.76 21.05
C ILE A 229 16.62 -22.12 20.20
N LEU A 230 15.78 -23.05 20.67
CA LEU A 230 14.58 -23.47 19.94
C LEU A 230 13.51 -22.37 19.99
N THR A 231 13.35 -21.70 21.13
CA THR A 231 12.41 -20.57 21.25
C THR A 231 12.80 -19.40 20.35
N TYR A 232 14.10 -19.08 20.25
CA TYR A 232 14.59 -18.08 19.31
C TYR A 232 14.26 -18.43 17.85
N SER A 233 14.42 -19.71 17.47
CA SER A 233 14.08 -20.17 16.10
C SER A 233 12.59 -20.07 15.79
N LEU A 234 11.71 -20.26 16.77
CA LEU A 234 10.27 -20.10 16.61
C LEU A 234 9.89 -18.62 16.49
N VAL A 235 10.49 -17.76 17.31
CA VAL A 235 10.33 -16.31 17.23
C VAL A 235 10.75 -15.79 15.86
N GLU A 236 11.89 -16.24 15.33
CA GLU A 236 12.38 -15.86 14.00
C GLU A 236 11.45 -16.33 12.88
N LYS A 237 10.88 -17.54 12.99
CA LYS A 237 9.90 -18.04 12.03
C LYS A 237 8.57 -17.28 12.07
N LEU A 238 8.13 -16.84 13.25
CA LEU A 238 6.82 -16.22 13.45
C LEU A 238 6.82 -14.71 13.22
N CYS A 239 7.87 -14.01 13.69
CA CYS A 239 7.91 -12.56 13.65
C CYS A 239 7.95 -12.04 12.21
N GLY A 240 7.11 -11.06 11.91
CA GLY A 240 6.94 -10.46 10.59
C GLY A 240 6.10 -11.30 9.62
N GLN A 241 5.60 -12.47 10.02
CA GLN A 241 4.75 -13.28 9.16
C GLN A 241 3.31 -12.78 9.14
N GLN A 242 2.72 -12.81 7.95
CA GLN A 242 1.29 -12.61 7.76
C GLN A 242 0.62 -13.97 7.62
N ILE A 243 -0.42 -14.21 8.42
CA ILE A 243 -1.22 -15.44 8.38
C ILE A 243 -2.68 -15.13 8.10
N ILE A 244 -3.39 -16.09 7.52
CA ILE A 244 -4.82 -16.00 7.22
C ILE A 244 -5.58 -16.95 8.13
N LEU A 245 -6.52 -16.39 8.88
CA LEU A 245 -7.39 -17.10 9.80
C LEU A 245 -8.77 -17.28 9.16
N VAL A 246 -9.23 -18.52 9.09
CA VAL A 246 -10.61 -18.81 8.68
C VAL A 246 -11.46 -18.86 9.95
N GLY A 247 -12.49 -18.02 9.98
CA GLY A 247 -13.40 -17.91 11.13
C GLY A 247 -14.84 -18.19 10.76
N SER A 248 -15.60 -18.65 11.74
CA SER A 248 -17.04 -18.87 11.67
C SER A 248 -17.72 -18.16 12.83
N THR A 249 -18.78 -17.42 12.57
CA THR A 249 -19.61 -16.82 13.63
C THR A 249 -21.05 -17.26 13.49
N ARG A 250 -21.57 -17.92 14.52
CA ARG A 250 -22.94 -18.41 14.58
C ARG A 250 -23.81 -17.50 15.42
N PHE A 251 -24.86 -16.96 14.81
CA PHE A 251 -25.87 -16.13 15.44
C PHE A 251 -27.14 -16.96 15.68
N VAL A 252 -27.71 -16.85 16.89
CA VAL A 252 -28.99 -17.45 17.25
C VAL A 252 -29.96 -16.37 17.69
N TRP A 253 -31.10 -16.31 17.01
CA TRP A 253 -32.23 -15.46 17.36
C TRP A 253 -33.12 -16.14 18.38
N ASP A 254 -33.60 -15.35 19.33
CA ASP A 254 -34.72 -15.70 20.19
C ASP A 254 -35.99 -14.97 19.70
N PRO A 255 -36.96 -15.70 19.12
CA PRO A 255 -38.23 -15.11 18.67
C PRO A 255 -39.09 -14.53 19.79
N GLU A 256 -38.92 -14.97 21.05
CA GLU A 256 -39.75 -14.51 22.16
C GLU A 256 -39.33 -13.10 22.61
N SER A 257 -38.02 -12.85 22.68
CA SER A 257 -37.47 -11.55 23.07
C SER A 257 -37.16 -10.61 21.89
N ASP A 258 -37.32 -11.08 20.65
CA ASP A 258 -36.97 -10.37 19.42
C ASP A 258 -35.52 -9.88 19.43
N ARG A 259 -34.61 -10.73 19.94
CA ARG A 259 -33.19 -10.41 20.17
C ARG A 259 -32.30 -11.59 19.83
N VAL A 260 -31.01 -11.31 19.62
CA VAL A 260 -30.00 -12.37 19.51
C VAL A 260 -29.70 -12.95 20.90
N ALA A 261 -29.90 -14.26 21.05
CA ALA A 261 -29.61 -15.01 22.27
C ALA A 261 -28.17 -15.55 22.30
N SER A 262 -27.51 -15.72 21.15
CA SER A 262 -26.13 -16.22 21.12
C SER A 262 -25.35 -15.74 19.89
N ILE A 263 -24.06 -15.48 20.09
CA ILE A 263 -23.06 -15.19 19.06
C ILE A 263 -21.80 -15.97 19.43
N ILE A 264 -21.58 -17.10 18.76
CA ILE A 264 -20.41 -17.95 19.01
C ILE A 264 -19.43 -17.72 17.87
N PHE A 265 -18.24 -17.24 18.20
CA PHE A 265 -17.14 -17.03 17.27
C PHE A 265 -16.10 -18.14 17.42
N GLU A 266 -15.70 -18.70 16.30
CA GLU A 266 -14.63 -19.67 16.17
C GLU A 266 -13.63 -19.20 15.12
N SER A 267 -12.33 -19.40 15.38
CA SER A 267 -11.26 -19.14 14.41
C SER A 267 -10.21 -20.23 14.42
N ASP A 268 -9.81 -20.64 13.21
CA ASP A 268 -8.73 -21.60 13.00
C ASP A 268 -7.38 -20.87 12.97
N MET A 269 -6.65 -20.97 14.08
CA MET A 269 -5.26 -20.54 14.20
C MET A 269 -4.28 -21.71 13.99
N LEU A 270 -4.78 -22.94 13.98
CA LEU A 270 -3.96 -24.14 13.96
C LEU A 270 -3.41 -24.38 12.56
N THR A 271 -4.26 -24.36 11.54
CA THR A 271 -3.87 -24.59 10.15
C THR A 271 -2.75 -23.66 9.68
N PRO A 272 -2.88 -22.31 9.78
CA PRO A 272 -1.81 -21.41 9.34
C PRO A 272 -0.51 -21.57 10.14
N MET A 273 -0.59 -21.96 11.41
CA MET A 273 0.59 -22.18 12.24
C MET A 273 1.32 -23.49 11.89
N ILE A 274 0.58 -24.54 11.53
CA ILE A 274 1.16 -25.78 11.00
C ILE A 274 1.86 -25.50 9.67
N ASP A 275 1.22 -24.74 8.77
CA ASP A 275 1.80 -24.37 7.48
C ASP A 275 3.09 -23.56 7.64
N LEU A 276 3.14 -22.67 8.64
CA LEU A 276 4.29 -21.82 8.89
C LEU A 276 5.45 -22.53 9.59
N LEU A 277 5.16 -23.39 10.58
CA LEU A 277 6.18 -24.04 11.41
C LEU A 277 6.61 -25.41 10.86
N GLY A 278 5.76 -26.03 10.05
CA GLY A 278 5.99 -27.29 9.34
C GLY A 278 5.81 -28.56 10.19
N ASN A 279 5.46 -28.43 11.48
CA ASN A 279 5.21 -29.56 12.36
C ASN A 279 4.34 -29.18 13.57
N LEU A 280 3.63 -30.17 14.12
CA LEU A 280 2.70 -29.97 15.23
C LEU A 280 3.39 -29.79 16.60
N GLU A 281 4.62 -30.28 16.75
CA GLU A 281 5.37 -30.15 18.01
C GLU A 281 5.72 -28.68 18.28
N ASP A 282 6.23 -27.98 17.27
CA ASP A 282 6.52 -26.55 17.33
C ASP A 282 5.24 -25.74 17.55
N VAL A 283 4.14 -26.08 16.88
CA VAL A 283 2.83 -25.45 17.09
C VAL A 283 2.37 -25.64 18.53
N SER A 284 2.47 -26.85 19.09
CA SER A 284 2.10 -27.12 20.49
C SER A 284 2.90 -26.26 21.47
N ARG A 285 4.19 -26.04 21.20
CA ARG A 285 5.05 -25.19 22.03
C ARG A 285 4.67 -23.71 21.93
N VAL A 286 4.29 -23.24 20.75
CA VAL A 286 3.83 -21.86 20.55
C VAL A 286 2.54 -21.58 21.32
N PHE A 287 1.62 -22.54 21.34
CA PHE A 287 0.35 -22.41 22.08
C PHE A 287 0.44 -22.80 23.56
N GLU A 288 1.61 -23.23 24.05
CA GLU A 288 1.83 -23.51 25.46
C GLU A 288 1.69 -22.21 26.27
N HIS A 289 0.63 -22.11 27.07
CA HIS A 289 0.25 -20.91 27.82
C HIS A 289 0.04 -19.64 26.96
N ALA A 290 -0.28 -19.79 25.68
CA ALA A 290 -0.72 -18.68 24.87
C ALA A 290 -2.06 -18.12 25.38
N LEU A 291 -2.32 -16.84 25.13
CA LEU A 291 -3.61 -16.21 25.45
C LEU A 291 -4.73 -16.63 24.49
N LEU A 292 -4.39 -17.37 23.44
CA LEU A 292 -5.31 -17.94 22.46
C LEU A 292 -5.19 -19.45 22.45
N THR A 293 -6.30 -20.13 22.21
CA THR A 293 -6.31 -21.55 21.89
C THR A 293 -6.18 -21.76 20.37
N PRO A 294 -5.60 -22.89 19.90
CA PRO A 294 -5.41 -23.17 18.47
C PRO A 294 -6.73 -23.22 17.68
N ILE A 295 -7.79 -23.67 18.35
CA ILE A 295 -9.19 -23.46 17.97
C ILE A 295 -9.70 -22.44 18.97
N SER A 296 -9.77 -21.18 18.57
CA SER A 296 -10.31 -20.14 19.44
C SER A 296 -11.82 -20.21 19.35
N THR A 297 -12.47 -21.03 20.17
CA THR A 297 -13.75 -20.62 20.76
C THR A 297 -13.40 -19.46 21.67
N GLY A 298 -13.55 -18.22 21.15
CA GLY A 298 -13.05 -17.00 21.81
C GLY A 298 -13.53 -16.86 23.25
#